data_AF-A0A1I6ZGX4-F1
#
_entry.id   AF-A0A1I6ZGX4-F1
#
_cell.length_a   1.000
_cell.length_b   1.000
_cell.length_c   1.000
_cell.angle_alpha   90.00
_cell.angle_beta   90.00
_cell.angle_gamma   90.00
#
_symmetry.space_group_name_H-M   'P 1'
#
loop_
_entity.id
_entity.type
_entity.pdbx_description
1 polymer ?
#
loop_
_entity_poly.entity_id
_entity_poly.type
_entity_poly.pdbx_seq_one_letter_code
_entity_poly.pdbx_strand_id
1 'polypeptide(L)'
;MPSVEPVRLVPQLSRRPAPSLVVHVDGSAAAYGALVWALREAARREGTVLAVDVVDPADGPLPGQRPAGERVRATALGRVEAQVVRAIAETGVTGRIRTATVERPVLEALTAAGRGGDLVLVAGAGRALLRHVPPRHPGRLARGA
;
A
#
# COMPACT_ATOMS: atom_id res chain seq x y z
N MET A 1 52.81 7.41 16.96
CA MET A 1 51.53 6.67 16.83
C MET A 1 50.99 6.94 15.43
N PRO A 2 50.58 5.94 14.65
CA PRO A 2 50.05 6.19 13.32
C PRO A 2 48.72 6.94 13.44
N SER A 3 48.57 8.01 12.66
CA SER A 3 47.35 8.81 12.58
C SER A 3 46.25 7.97 11.93
N VAL A 4 45.13 7.77 12.64
CA VAL A 4 43.96 7.07 12.10
C VAL A 4 43.14 8.10 11.34
N GLU A 5 43.13 7.99 10.01
CA GLU A 5 42.34 8.88 9.15
C GLU A 5 40.89 8.36 9.04
N PRO A 6 39.87 9.23 9.19
CA PRO A 6 38.48 8.79 9.12
C PRO A 6 38.11 8.30 7.71
N VAL A 7 37.80 7.01 7.60
CA VAL A 7 37.25 6.44 6.35
C VAL A 7 35.85 6.97 6.15
N ARG A 8 35.65 7.75 5.08
CA ARG A 8 34.34 8.24 4.66
C ARG A 8 33.65 7.15 3.84
N LEU A 9 32.73 6.42 4.47
CA LEU A 9 31.91 5.43 3.77
C LEU A 9 30.94 6.16 2.82
N VAL A 10 31.05 5.86 1.52
CA VAL A 10 30.08 6.33 0.54
C VAL A 10 28.77 5.57 0.78
N PRO A 11 27.61 6.24 0.95
CA PRO A 11 26.34 5.56 1.16
C PRO A 11 26.08 4.63 -0.02
N GLN A 12 26.06 3.32 0.22
CA GLN A 12 25.60 2.39 -0.79
C GLN A 12 24.11 2.63 -0.97
N LEU A 13 23.72 3.25 -2.08
CA LEU A 13 22.32 3.40 -2.46
C LEU A 13 21.67 2.02 -2.35
N SER A 14 20.63 1.90 -1.53
CA SER A 14 19.85 0.67 -1.45
C SER A 14 19.32 0.36 -2.85
N ARG A 15 19.81 -0.71 -3.48
CA ARG A 15 19.29 -1.20 -4.77
C ARG A 15 17.86 -1.75 -4.67
N ARG A 16 17.30 -1.82 -3.46
CA ARG A 16 15.92 -2.28 -3.26
C ARG A 16 14.95 -1.13 -3.57
N PRO A 17 13.94 -1.38 -4.41
CA PRO A 17 12.84 -0.44 -4.60
C PRO A 17 12.23 -0.05 -3.24
N ALA A 18 11.83 1.21 -3.12
CA ALA A 18 11.08 1.66 -1.96
C ALA A 18 9.77 0.86 -1.84
N PRO A 19 9.40 0.40 -0.63
CA PRO A 19 8.25 -0.46 -0.47
C PRO A 19 6.94 0.29 -0.73
N SER A 20 5.98 -0.39 -1.34
CA SER A 20 4.58 0.03 -1.35
C SER A 20 3.84 -0.70 -0.24
N LEU A 21 3.04 -0.03 0.58
CA LEU A 21 2.28 -0.65 1.67
C LEU A 21 0.79 -0.47 1.36
N VAL A 22 0.03 -1.55 1.22
CA VAL A 22 -1.44 -1.50 1.13
C VAL A 22 -2.01 -1.76 2.52
N VAL A 23 -2.89 -0.89 2.97
CA VAL A 23 -3.51 -0.98 4.30
C VAL A 23 -5.02 -1.02 4.15
N HIS A 24 -5.65 -2.07 4.63
CA HIS A 24 -7.11 -2.10 4.72
C HIS A 24 -7.58 -1.31 5.95
N VAL A 25 -8.47 -0.34 5.73
CA VAL A 25 -9.01 0.58 6.73
C VAL A 25 -10.52 0.34 6.87
N ASP A 26 -10.87 -0.64 7.71
CA ASP A 26 -12.27 -1.00 8.01
C ASP A 26 -12.88 -0.19 9.17
N GLY A 27 -12.17 0.84 9.65
CA GLY A 27 -12.58 1.67 10.79
C GLY A 27 -12.32 1.04 12.16
N SER A 28 -11.83 -0.20 12.24
CA SER A 28 -11.44 -0.81 13.51
C SER A 28 -10.19 -0.16 14.11
N ALA A 29 -10.03 -0.24 15.43
CA ALA A 29 -8.83 0.23 16.12
C ALA A 29 -7.56 -0.52 15.65
N ALA A 30 -7.69 -1.80 15.31
CA ALA A 30 -6.60 -2.60 14.77
C ALA A 30 -6.15 -2.11 13.38
N ALA A 31 -7.11 -1.82 12.49
CA ALA A 31 -6.81 -1.23 11.18
C ALA A 31 -6.20 0.17 11.30
N TYR A 32 -6.65 0.97 12.26
CA TYR A 32 -6.04 2.27 12.53
C TYR A 32 -4.58 2.16 13.02
N GLY A 33 -4.29 1.22 13.94
CA GLY A 33 -2.92 0.94 14.37
C GLY A 33 -2.02 0.45 13.23
N ALA A 34 -2.57 -0.37 12.33
CA ALA A 34 -1.92 -0.79 11.09
C ALA A 34 -1.58 0.39 10.16
N LEU A 35 -2.50 1.35 10.01
CA LEU A 35 -2.29 2.56 9.23
C LEU A 35 -1.17 3.43 9.83
N VAL A 36 -1.22 3.70 11.13
CA VAL A 36 -0.18 4.46 11.85
C VAL A 36 1.20 3.81 11.69
N TRP A 37 1.27 2.49 11.83
CA TRP A 37 2.51 1.75 11.59
C TRP A 37 2.99 1.90 10.15
N ALA A 38 2.11 1.72 9.17
CA ALA A 38 2.47 1.80 7.75
C ALA A 38 2.97 3.19 7.36
N LEU A 39 2.35 4.26 7.86
CA LEU A 39 2.83 5.63 7.62
C LEU A 39 4.26 5.82 8.12
N ARG A 40 4.53 5.46 9.39
CA ARG A 40 5.87 5.55 9.98
C ARG A 40 6.89 4.71 9.20
N GLU A 41 6.49 3.52 8.78
CA GLU A 41 7.37 2.62 8.05
C GLU A 41 7.67 3.09 6.63
N ALA A 42 6.67 3.64 5.93
CA ALA A 42 6.86 4.26 4.63
C ALA A 42 7.77 5.48 4.74
N ALA A 43 7.62 6.35 5.74
CA ALA A 43 8.52 7.48 5.93
C ALA A 43 9.96 7.02 6.17
N ARG A 44 10.16 5.99 6.99
CA ARG A 44 11.49 5.44 7.31
C ARG A 44 12.19 4.81 6.10
N ARG A 45 11.43 4.27 5.15
CA ARG A 45 11.95 3.54 3.98
C ARG A 45 11.74 4.28 2.66
N GLU A 46 11.35 5.56 2.73
CA GLU A 46 10.98 6.37 1.57
C GLU A 46 9.90 5.71 0.69
N GLY A 47 9.03 4.89 1.30
CA GLY A 47 7.99 4.09 0.67
C GLY A 47 6.73 4.88 0.29
N THR A 48 5.70 4.15 -0.13
CA THR A 48 4.37 4.68 -0.43
C THR A 48 3.31 3.90 0.35
N VAL A 49 2.28 4.57 0.87
CA VAL A 49 1.11 3.93 1.48
C VAL A 49 -0.10 4.08 0.56
N LEU A 50 -0.80 2.98 0.31
CA LEU A 50 -2.12 2.94 -0.31
C LEU A 50 -3.12 2.46 0.75
N ALA A 51 -3.88 3.40 1.32
CA ALA A 51 -4.96 3.09 2.25
C ALA A 51 -6.23 2.77 1.47
N VAL A 52 -6.89 1.65 1.79
CA VAL A 52 -8.07 1.17 1.07
C VAL A 52 -9.21 0.81 2.01
N ASP A 53 -10.43 1.14 1.63
CA ASP A 53 -11.66 0.56 2.21
C ASP A 53 -12.28 -0.40 1.19
N VAL A 54 -12.95 -1.43 1.70
CA VAL A 54 -13.58 -2.46 0.89
C VAL A 54 -15.02 -2.07 0.62
N VAL A 55 -15.40 -2.07 -0.67
CA VAL A 55 -16.78 -1.95 -1.10
C VAL A 55 -17.26 -3.30 -1.60
N ASP A 56 -18.36 -3.80 -1.05
CA ASP A 56 -18.99 -5.00 -1.58
C ASP A 56 -19.95 -4.61 -2.72
N PRO A 57 -19.86 -5.24 -3.91
CA PRO A 57 -20.86 -5.06 -4.95
C PRO A 57 -22.28 -5.46 -4.49
N ALA A 58 -22.42 -6.34 -3.49
CA ALA A 58 -23.71 -6.71 -2.90
C ALA A 58 -24.29 -5.63 -1.96
N ASP A 59 -23.45 -4.73 -1.44
CA ASP A 59 -23.86 -3.55 -0.68
C ASP A 59 -24.34 -2.40 -1.60
N GLY A 60 -24.20 -2.60 -2.92
CA GLY A 60 -24.74 -1.74 -3.95
C GLY A 60 -26.17 -2.14 -4.35
N PRO A 61 -26.94 -1.22 -4.96
CA PRO A 61 -28.28 -1.55 -5.44
C PRO A 61 -28.22 -2.50 -6.64
N LEU A 62 -29.34 -3.20 -6.90
CA LEU A 62 -29.53 -4.13 -8.03
C LEU A 62 -29.00 -3.58 -9.38
N PRO A 63 -28.62 -4.46 -10.33
CA PRO A 63 -28.12 -4.06 -11.65
C PRO A 63 -29.03 -3.02 -12.31
N GLY A 64 -28.49 -1.80 -12.54
CA GLY A 64 -29.23 -0.67 -13.14
C GLY A 64 -29.22 0.63 -12.32
N GLN A 65 -28.87 0.58 -11.03
CA GLN A 65 -28.83 1.76 -10.16
C GLN A 65 -27.41 2.28 -9.90
N ARG A 66 -26.70 2.68 -10.97
CA ARG A 66 -25.36 3.30 -10.91
C ARG A 66 -25.19 4.41 -9.85
N PRO A 67 -26.16 5.32 -9.62
CA PRO A 67 -25.96 6.41 -8.67
C PRO A 67 -25.74 5.98 -7.21
N ALA A 68 -26.30 4.84 -6.78
CA ALA A 68 -26.15 4.41 -5.40
C ALA A 68 -24.82 3.66 -5.16
N GLY A 69 -24.29 2.94 -6.15
CA GLY A 69 -22.94 2.36 -6.08
C GLY A 69 -21.82 3.42 -6.00
N GLU A 70 -21.98 4.54 -6.72
CA GLU A 70 -21.05 5.69 -6.64
C GLU A 70 -21.07 6.34 -5.24
N ARG A 71 -22.25 6.49 -4.63
CA ARG A 71 -22.39 7.04 -3.27
C ARG A 71 -21.75 6.14 -2.21
N VAL A 72 -21.90 4.82 -2.34
CA VAL A 72 -21.25 3.85 -1.44
C VAL A 72 -19.72 3.98 -1.54
N ARG A 73 -19.18 4.03 -2.77
CA ARG A 73 -17.75 4.23 -3.00
C ARG A 73 -17.23 5.58 -2.48
N ALA A 74 -17.97 6.66 -2.70
CA ALA A 74 -17.60 7.98 -2.19
C ALA A 74 -17.61 8.03 -0.65
N THR A 75 -18.59 7.38 -0.01
CA THR A 75 -18.67 7.29 1.45
C THR A 75 -17.51 6.48 2.02
N ALA A 76 -17.22 5.33 1.42
CA ALA A 76 -16.07 4.50 1.80
C ALA A 76 -14.74 5.27 1.64
N LEU A 77 -14.55 5.94 0.50
CA LEU A 77 -13.36 6.76 0.26
C LEU A 77 -13.22 7.88 1.29
N GLY A 78 -14.30 8.61 1.60
CA GLY A 78 -14.29 9.66 2.61
C GLY A 78 -13.92 9.15 4.01
N ARG A 79 -14.32 7.92 4.38
CA ARG A 79 -13.88 7.29 5.63
C ARG A 79 -12.38 7.00 5.64
N VAL A 80 -11.83 6.49 4.54
CA VAL A 80 -10.37 6.27 4.41
C VAL A 80 -9.61 7.58 4.54
N GLU A 81 -10.04 8.62 3.81
CA GLU A 81 -9.41 9.94 3.83
C GLU A 81 -9.41 10.54 5.23
N ALA A 82 -10.54 10.46 5.95
CA ALA A 82 -10.64 10.93 7.32
C ALA A 82 -9.66 10.21 8.27
N GLN A 83 -9.52 8.88 8.14
CA GLN A 83 -8.57 8.11 8.95
C GLN A 83 -7.12 8.44 8.61
N VAL A 84 -6.80 8.66 7.33
CA VAL A 84 -5.47 9.10 6.89
C VAL A 84 -5.13 10.47 7.45
N VAL A 85 -6.04 11.44 7.36
CA VAL A 85 -5.84 12.79 7.92
C VAL A 85 -5.60 12.71 9.43
N ARG A 86 -6.41 11.92 10.14
CA ARG A 86 -6.24 11.69 11.59
C ARG A 86 -4.86 11.10 11.90
N ALA A 87 -4.45 10.07 11.17
CA ALA A 87 -3.17 9.39 11.39
C ALA A 87 -1.98 10.31 11.06
N ILE A 88 -2.07 11.15 10.03
CA ILE A 88 -1.04 12.16 9.72
C ILE A 88 -0.95 13.18 10.85
N ALA A 89 -2.07 13.70 11.34
CA ALA A 89 -2.10 14.65 12.44
C ALA A 89 -1.50 14.06 13.73
N GLU A 90 -1.77 12.78 14.02
CA GLU A 90 -1.23 12.08 15.20
C GLU A 90 0.28 11.79 15.09
N THR A 91 0.76 11.45 13.89
CA THR A 91 2.14 10.98 13.70
C THR A 91 3.11 12.05 13.24
N GLY A 92 2.61 13.15 12.66
CA GLY A 92 3.42 14.16 11.97
C GLY A 92 4.09 13.64 10.69
N VAL A 93 3.79 12.41 10.25
CA VAL A 93 4.44 11.79 9.11
C VAL A 93 3.88 12.35 7.81
N THR A 94 4.77 12.90 6.98
CA THR A 94 4.48 13.29 5.60
C THR A 94 5.18 12.33 4.65
N GLY A 95 4.51 11.95 3.56
CA GLY A 95 5.03 10.97 2.62
C GLY A 95 4.08 10.71 1.45
N ARG A 96 4.46 9.77 0.58
CA ARG A 96 3.62 9.36 -0.55
C ARG A 96 2.45 8.52 -0.03
N ILE A 97 1.27 9.12 0.05
CA ILE A 97 0.06 8.46 0.55
C ILE A 97 -1.00 8.57 -0.53
N ARG A 98 -1.72 7.47 -0.79
CA ARG A 98 -2.85 7.39 -1.71
C ARG A 98 -4.02 6.73 -1.00
N THR A 99 -5.24 7.11 -1.37
CA THR A 99 -6.48 6.52 -0.89
C THR A 99 -7.23 5.90 -2.07
N ALA A 100 -7.90 4.77 -1.84
CA ALA A 100 -8.74 4.14 -2.84
C ALA A 100 -9.86 3.31 -2.19
N THR A 101 -10.81 2.87 -3.01
CA THR A 101 -11.74 1.79 -2.65
C THR A 101 -11.42 0.58 -3.51
N VAL A 102 -11.59 -0.62 -2.94
CA VAL A 102 -11.35 -1.89 -3.63
C VAL A 102 -12.51 -2.85 -3.39
N GLU A 103 -12.73 -3.77 -4.31
CA GLU A 103 -13.74 -4.82 -4.10
C GLU A 103 -13.17 -5.95 -3.22
N ARG A 104 -14.03 -6.59 -2.42
CA ARG A 104 -13.63 -7.66 -1.50
C ARG A 104 -12.83 -8.79 -2.16
N PRO A 105 -13.24 -9.32 -3.34
CA PRO A 105 -12.46 -10.37 -4.01
C PRO A 105 -11.05 -9.93 -4.41
N VAL A 106 -10.86 -8.63 -4.70
CA VAL A 106 -9.54 -8.07 -5.04
C VAL A 106 -8.65 -8.06 -3.81
N LEU A 107 -9.17 -7.63 -2.65
CA LEU A 107 -8.41 -7.64 -1.41
C LEU A 107 -8.03 -9.07 -0.99
N GLU A 108 -8.95 -10.03 -1.13
CA GLU A 108 -8.69 -11.43 -0.84
C GLU A 108 -7.62 -12.03 -1.77
N ALA A 109 -7.71 -11.75 -3.08
CA ALA A 109 -6.69 -12.17 -4.04
C ALA A 109 -5.30 -11.59 -3.72
N LEU A 110 -5.23 -10.29 -3.35
CA LEU A 110 -3.99 -9.64 -2.92
C LEU A 110 -3.45 -10.27 -1.63
N THR A 111 -4.32 -10.62 -0.69
CA THR A 111 -3.93 -11.28 0.57
C THR A 111 -3.36 -12.67 0.29
N ALA A 112 -4.04 -13.47 -0.54
CA ALA A 112 -3.64 -14.82 -0.90
C ALA A 112 -2.31 -14.87 -1.68
N ALA A 113 -2.05 -13.87 -2.53
CA ALA A 113 -0.84 -13.77 -3.34
C ALA A 113 0.43 -13.37 -2.54
N GLY A 114 0.30 -13.05 -1.25
CA GLY A 114 1.29 -12.40 -0.38
C GLY A 114 2.59 -13.14 -0.05
N ARG A 115 3.32 -13.72 -1.00
CA ARG A 115 4.66 -14.29 -0.75
C ARG A 115 5.80 -13.60 -1.53
N GLY A 116 6.51 -12.66 -0.87
CA GLY A 116 7.97 -12.51 -0.94
C GLY A 116 8.63 -11.18 -1.40
N GLY A 117 7.99 -10.00 -1.47
CA GLY A 117 8.69 -8.75 -1.94
C GLY A 117 7.99 -7.38 -1.72
N ASP A 118 8.26 -6.41 -2.63
CA ASP A 118 8.13 -4.93 -2.55
C ASP A 118 6.76 -4.30 -2.19
N LEU A 119 5.70 -5.10 -2.05
CA LEU A 119 4.39 -4.61 -1.65
C LEU A 119 3.97 -5.27 -0.32
N VAL A 120 3.66 -4.54 0.74
CA VAL A 120 3.26 -5.13 2.03
C VAL A 120 1.78 -4.90 2.25
N LEU A 121 1.00 -5.96 2.44
CA LEU A 121 -0.38 -5.84 2.86
C LEU A 121 -0.45 -5.85 4.40
N VAL A 122 -1.10 -4.83 4.96
CA VAL A 122 -1.33 -4.72 6.40
C VAL A 122 -2.84 -4.77 6.64
N ALA A 123 -3.28 -5.83 7.30
CA ALA A 123 -4.65 -5.99 7.77
C ALA A 123 -4.68 -5.92 9.30
N GLY A 124 -5.84 -5.63 9.90
CA GLY A 124 -5.99 -5.63 11.36
C GLY A 124 -5.57 -6.95 12.02
N ALA A 125 -5.59 -8.08 11.28
CA ALA A 125 -5.18 -9.40 11.73
C ALA A 125 -3.71 -9.77 11.47
N GLY A 126 -2.92 -8.96 10.74
CA GLY A 126 -1.53 -9.31 10.43
C GLY A 126 -0.92 -8.60 9.21
N ARG A 127 0.29 -9.05 8.82
CA ARG A 127 1.08 -8.48 7.69
C ARG A 127 1.44 -9.58 6.68
N ALA A 128 1.27 -9.30 5.39
CA ALA A 128 1.71 -10.15 4.28
C ALA A 128 2.63 -9.36 3.32
N LEU A 129 3.56 -10.01 2.62
CA LEU A 129 4.58 -9.37 1.75
C LEU A 129 4.43 -9.88 0.31
N LEU A 130 4.36 -9.03 -0.71
CA LEU A 130 4.03 -9.32 -2.12
C LEU A 130 5.22 -9.03 -3.04
N ARG A 131 5.66 -10.01 -3.86
CA ARG A 131 6.73 -9.77 -4.85
C ARG A 131 6.26 -8.95 -6.04
N HIS A 132 7.13 -8.04 -6.48
CA HIS A 132 7.14 -7.62 -7.87
C HIS A 132 7.55 -8.80 -8.75
N VAL A 133 6.61 -9.34 -9.52
CA VAL A 133 6.94 -10.19 -10.68
C VAL A 133 7.14 -9.21 -11.84
N PRO A 134 8.37 -9.01 -12.35
CA PRO A 134 8.55 -8.14 -13.51
C PRO A 134 7.67 -8.64 -14.65
N PRO A 135 6.98 -7.74 -15.39
CA PRO A 135 6.24 -8.14 -16.57
C PRO A 135 7.23 -8.84 -17.51
N ARG A 136 6.97 -10.12 -17.81
CA ARG A 136 7.72 -10.84 -18.84
C ARG A 136 7.34 -10.20 -20.17
N HIS A 137 8.11 -9.22 -20.63
CA HIS A 137 8.02 -8.83 -22.03
C HIS A 137 8.36 -10.08 -22.85
N PRO A 138 7.47 -10.57 -23.71
CA PRO A 138 7.86 -11.59 -24.67
C PRO A 138 8.97 -10.94 -25.50
N GLY A 139 10.20 -11.46 -25.33
CA GLY A 139 11.36 -10.97 -26.03
C GLY A 139 11.02 -10.89 -27.51
N ARG A 140 11.14 -9.70 -28.08
CA ARG A 140 11.02 -9.48 -29.52
C ARG A 140 12.10 -10.37 -30.13
N LEU A 141 11.70 -11.52 -30.69
CA LEU A 141 12.58 -12.36 -31.48
C LEU A 141 13.18 -11.45 -32.56
N ALA A 142 14.46 -11.16 -32.43
CA ALA A 142 15.23 -10.54 -33.49
C ALA A 142 15.17 -11.51 -34.67
N ARG A 143 14.33 -11.21 -35.67
CA ARG A 143 14.48 -11.80 -37.00
C ARG A 143 15.77 -11.22 -37.57
N GLY A 144 16.86 -11.96 -37.39
CA GLY A 144 18.00 -11.91 -38.28
C GLY A 144 17.80 -12.96 -39.36
N ALA A 145 17.68 -12.50 -40.60
CA ALA A 145 18.07 -13.14 -41.86
C ALA A 145 17.55 -12.26 -43.00
#